data_AF-A0A1G7CLX3-F1
#
_entry.id   AF-A0A1G7CLX3-F1
#
_cell.length_a   1.000
_cell.length_b   1.000
_cell.length_c   1.000
_cell.angle_alpha   90.00
_cell.angle_beta   90.00
_cell.angle_gamma   90.00
#
_symmetry.space_group_name_H-M   'P 1'
#
loop_
_entity.id
_entity.type
_entity.pdbx_description
1 polymer ?
#
loop_
_entity_poly.entity_id
_entity_poly.type
_entity_poly.pdbx_seq_one_letter_code
_entity_poly.pdbx_strand_id
1 'polypeptide(L)'
;MNSYPLPRVWRLFVVTGEIALFPHQAEAVDAIVAGLEIRPGQQIPKNGLRGQVHAACGTGKTFIAAGAAQRISPHGRVLVLLPTLELLAQTVREWRAFGRSGPMVAVCSMDDDPRLYDLRVPSTTNAPQLALHYGSGPVTVFATYSSLPVLTEAHEGAYGLPMDVWDLICVDEAHRTSGSLGKAWAVVHDQEQLPAMRRLYLTATPRIWMERPRPRWSRKGEAVAPGEVEAPG
;
A
#
# COMPACT_ATOMS: atom_id res chain seq x y z
N MET A 1 37.53 19.80 34.83
CA MET A 1 36.77 18.64 34.32
C MET A 1 35.30 18.97 34.40
N ASN A 2 34.70 19.35 33.27
CA ASN A 2 33.32 19.80 33.21
C ASN A 2 32.42 18.59 32.90
N SER A 3 31.65 18.13 33.88
CA SER A 3 30.70 17.03 33.75
C SER A 3 29.38 17.57 33.21
N TYR A 4 29.08 17.28 31.95
CA TYR A 4 27.76 17.51 31.37
C TYR A 4 26.78 16.43 31.83
N PRO A 5 25.60 16.76 32.39
CA PRO A 5 24.55 15.78 32.61
C PRO A 5 23.84 15.49 31.29
N LEU A 6 23.74 14.21 30.91
CA LEU A 6 22.93 13.78 29.78
C LEU A 6 21.44 14.01 30.07
N PRO A 7 20.64 14.49 29.09
CA PRO A 7 19.23 14.75 29.30
C PRO A 7 18.42 13.47 29.54
N ARG A 8 17.57 13.51 30.57
CA ARG A 8 16.59 12.49 30.94
C ARG A 8 15.41 12.47 29.97
N VAL A 9 15.49 11.74 28.86
CA VAL A 9 14.30 11.18 28.18
C VAL A 9 14.69 9.86 27.53
N TRP A 10 14.68 8.79 28.30
CA TRP A 10 14.37 7.45 27.80
C TRP A 10 12.98 7.13 28.34
N ARG A 11 11.94 7.66 27.70
CA ARG A 11 10.58 7.19 27.97
C ARG A 11 10.52 5.76 27.43
N LEU A 12 10.41 4.81 28.35
CA LEU A 12 10.01 3.44 28.08
C LEU A 12 8.60 3.51 27.49
N PHE A 13 8.48 3.53 26.17
CA PHE A 13 7.19 3.34 25.51
C PHE A 13 6.92 1.85 25.47
N VAL A 14 6.28 1.36 26.53
CA VAL A 14 5.53 0.11 26.48
C VAL A 14 4.26 0.42 25.70
N VAL A 15 4.29 0.14 24.40
CA VAL A 15 3.06 -0.04 23.61
C VAL A 15 2.67 -1.50 23.79
N THR A 16 1.41 -1.73 24.14
CA THR A 16 0.83 -3.06 24.34
C THR A 16 0.95 -3.90 23.07
N GLY A 17 1.92 -4.81 23.05
CA GLY A 17 2.31 -5.72 21.96
C GLY A 17 3.82 -5.98 22.07
N GLU A 18 4.29 -7.23 21.97
CA GLU A 18 5.64 -7.68 22.37
C GLU A 18 6.83 -7.05 21.60
N ILE A 19 6.58 -6.14 20.64
CA ILE A 19 7.59 -5.59 19.74
C ILE A 19 7.84 -4.10 20.02
N ALA A 20 9.01 -3.80 20.58
CA ALA A 20 9.51 -2.44 20.70
C ALA A 20 10.14 -1.97 19.38
N LEU A 21 9.77 -0.77 18.92
CA LEU A 21 10.38 -0.14 17.75
C LEU A 21 11.83 0.26 18.03
N PHE A 22 12.72 0.04 17.05
CA PHE A 22 14.05 0.63 17.08
C PHE A 22 13.98 2.18 17.02
N PRO A 23 14.99 2.91 17.51
CA PRO A 23 14.96 4.38 17.52
C PRO A 23 14.64 5.02 16.16
N HIS A 24 15.23 4.53 15.07
CA HIS A 24 14.95 5.05 13.72
C HIS A 24 13.53 4.73 13.24
N GLN A 25 12.93 3.64 13.71
CA GLN A 25 11.54 3.29 13.39
C GLN A 25 10.57 4.17 14.18
N ALA A 26 10.88 4.44 15.45
CA ALA A 26 10.09 5.36 16.28
C ALA A 26 10.11 6.78 15.69
N GLU A 27 11.29 7.28 15.31
CA GLU A 27 11.44 8.57 14.62
C GLU A 27 10.64 8.62 13.32
N ALA A 28 10.71 7.56 12.50
CA ALA A 28 9.93 7.47 11.27
C ALA A 28 8.42 7.50 11.56
N VAL A 29 7.94 6.78 12.58
CA VAL A 29 6.53 6.80 12.98
C VAL A 29 6.12 8.20 13.45
N ASP A 30 6.93 8.89 14.26
CA ASP A 30 6.65 10.26 14.69
C ASP A 30 6.54 11.23 13.50
N ALA A 31 7.46 11.14 12.54
CA ALA A 31 7.43 11.95 11.33
C ALA A 31 6.19 11.67 10.45
N ILE A 32 5.81 10.40 10.31
CA ILE A 32 4.61 10.00 9.57
C ILE A 32 3.35 10.55 10.23
N VAL A 33 3.23 10.41 11.55
CA VAL A 33 2.07 10.90 12.32
C VAL A 33 1.96 12.40 12.18
N ALA A 34 3.07 13.15 12.34
CA ALA A 34 3.07 14.60 12.17
C ALA A 34 2.70 15.04 10.74
N GLY A 35 3.21 14.34 9.72
CA GLY A 35 2.94 14.66 8.32
C GLY A 35 1.54 14.30 7.83
N LEU A 36 0.88 13.33 8.47
CA LEU A 36 -0.47 12.88 8.14
C LEU A 36 -1.53 13.30 9.19
N GLU A 37 -1.17 14.18 10.13
CA GLU A 37 -2.10 14.70 11.12
C GLU A 37 -3.21 15.52 10.44
N ILE A 38 -4.47 15.30 10.86
CA ILE A 38 -5.61 16.16 10.50
C ILE A 38 -6.00 16.88 11.77
N ARG A 39 -5.69 18.16 11.84
CA ARG A 39 -5.92 18.97 13.04
C ARG A 39 -7.41 19.32 13.18
N PRO A 40 -7.94 19.49 14.40
CA PRO A 40 -9.29 19.99 14.59
C PRO A 40 -9.52 21.30 13.81
N GLY A 41 -10.59 21.35 13.00
CA GLY A 41 -10.92 22.49 12.14
C GLY A 41 -10.15 22.57 10.82
N GLN A 42 -9.17 21.68 10.58
CA GLN A 42 -8.48 21.61 9.30
C GLN A 42 -9.39 20.91 8.26
N GLN A 43 -9.61 21.56 7.12
CA GLN A 43 -10.23 20.91 5.98
C GLN A 43 -9.25 19.91 5.36
N ILE A 44 -9.72 18.69 5.14
CA ILE A 44 -8.95 17.67 4.43
C ILE A 44 -8.82 18.12 2.96
N PRO A 45 -7.62 18.10 2.36
CA PRO A 45 -7.47 18.40 0.94
C PRO A 45 -8.37 17.49 0.10
N LYS A 46 -8.90 17.99 -1.02
CA LYS A 46 -9.78 17.21 -1.92
C LYS A 46 -9.18 15.85 -2.29
N ASN A 47 -7.85 15.76 -2.42
CA ASN A 47 -7.13 14.53 -2.81
C ASN A 47 -6.60 13.69 -1.62
N GLY A 48 -7.03 14.00 -0.39
CA GLY A 48 -6.50 13.43 0.86
C GLY A 48 -5.08 13.89 1.19
N LEU A 49 -4.63 13.60 2.41
CA LEU A 49 -3.23 13.76 2.80
C LEU A 49 -2.38 12.61 2.23
N ARG A 50 -1.13 12.90 1.84
CA ARG A 50 -0.24 11.91 1.25
C ARG A 50 1.16 12.06 1.81
N GLY A 51 1.75 10.95 2.24
CA GLY A 51 3.12 10.88 2.75
C GLY A 51 3.86 9.72 2.09
N GLN A 52 5.16 9.86 1.91
CA GLN A 52 6.01 8.81 1.39
C GLN A 52 7.18 8.54 2.32
N VAL A 53 7.42 7.27 2.62
CA VAL A 53 8.52 6.78 3.44
C VAL A 53 9.48 6.02 2.56
N HIS A 54 10.73 6.48 2.54
CA HIS A 54 11.83 5.79 1.87
C HIS A 54 12.65 5.07 2.93
N ALA A 55 12.67 3.75 2.87
CA ALA A 55 13.34 2.94 3.87
C ALA A 55 13.93 1.69 3.22
N ALA A 56 15.23 1.48 3.43
CA ALA A 56 15.96 0.35 2.88
C ALA A 56 15.30 -1.00 3.24
N CYS A 57 15.55 -2.04 2.43
CA CYS A 57 15.06 -3.38 2.75
C CYS A 57 15.61 -3.85 4.10
N GLY A 58 14.78 -4.54 4.89
CA GLY A 58 15.18 -5.06 6.21
C GLY A 58 15.15 -4.05 7.37
N THR A 59 14.92 -2.75 7.15
CA THR A 59 14.87 -1.75 8.24
C THR A 59 13.57 -1.74 9.05
N GLY A 60 12.61 -2.59 8.68
CA GLY A 60 11.32 -2.76 9.35
C GLY A 60 10.21 -1.83 8.86
N LYS A 61 10.10 -1.61 7.55
CA LYS A 61 8.99 -0.87 6.92
C LYS A 61 7.62 -1.34 7.42
N THR A 62 7.43 -2.65 7.59
CA THR A 62 6.15 -3.20 8.04
C THR A 62 5.79 -2.73 9.45
N PHE A 63 6.74 -2.74 10.40
CA PHE A 63 6.51 -2.25 11.76
C PHE A 63 6.36 -0.73 11.81
N ILE A 64 7.06 0.01 10.96
CA ILE A 64 6.84 1.46 10.80
C ILE A 64 5.40 1.72 10.34
N ALA A 65 4.90 0.99 9.33
CA ALA A 65 3.53 1.13 8.85
C ALA A 65 2.49 0.73 9.92
N ALA A 66 2.73 -0.35 10.67
CA ALA A 66 1.88 -0.78 11.77
C ALA A 66 1.81 0.26 12.90
N GLY A 67 2.97 0.80 13.31
CA GLY A 67 3.07 1.86 14.31
C GLY A 67 2.38 3.16 13.90
N ALA A 68 2.54 3.56 12.64
CA ALA A 68 1.83 4.70 12.08
C ALA A 68 0.31 4.47 12.07
N ALA A 69 -0.16 3.31 11.59
CA ALA A 69 -1.58 2.98 11.55
C ALA A 69 -2.20 2.93 12.96
N GLN A 70 -1.49 2.38 13.95
CA GLN A 70 -1.95 2.31 15.34
C GLN A 70 -2.11 3.70 15.97
N ARG A 71 -1.29 4.69 15.57
CA ARG A 71 -1.38 6.06 16.10
C ARG A 71 -2.35 6.94 15.32
N ILE A 72 -2.43 6.78 14.00
CA ILE A 72 -3.30 7.59 13.13
C ILE A 72 -4.75 7.12 13.19
N SER A 73 -4.96 5.80 13.17
CA SER A 73 -6.28 5.17 13.02
C SER A 73 -6.43 3.94 13.93
N PRO A 74 -6.25 4.06 15.27
CA PRO A 74 -6.32 2.92 16.20
C PRO A 74 -7.64 2.16 16.10
N HIS A 75 -8.74 2.88 15.87
CA HIS A 75 -10.08 2.33 15.67
C HIS A 75 -10.67 2.78 14.31
N GLY A 76 -9.80 3.06 13.35
CA GLY A 76 -10.22 3.46 12.01
C GLY A 76 -10.24 2.29 11.03
N ARG A 77 -10.66 2.61 9.82
CA ARG A 77 -10.72 1.76 8.65
C ARG A 77 -9.43 1.91 7.87
N VAL A 78 -8.63 0.84 7.85
CA VAL A 78 -7.28 0.86 7.31
C VAL A 78 -7.17 -0.15 6.18
N LEU A 79 -6.70 0.29 5.01
CA LEU A 79 -6.36 -0.59 3.89
C LEU A 79 -4.84 -0.71 3.80
N VAL A 80 -4.32 -1.93 3.62
CA VAL A 80 -2.90 -2.21 3.38
C VAL A 80 -2.79 -2.93 2.03
N LEU A 81 -2.11 -2.31 1.08
CA LEU A 81 -1.91 -2.84 -0.27
C LEU A 81 -0.51 -3.43 -0.42
N LEU A 82 -0.46 -4.67 -0.90
CA LEU A 82 0.76 -5.47 -0.97
C LEU A 82 0.95 -6.11 -2.36
N PRO A 83 2.19 -6.37 -2.78
CA PRO A 83 2.51 -7.02 -4.06
C PRO A 83 2.12 -8.49 -4.17
N THR A 84 2.17 -9.25 -3.09
CA THR A 84 2.00 -10.71 -3.12
C THR A 84 1.18 -11.21 -1.95
N LEU A 85 0.55 -12.37 -2.12
CA LEU A 85 -0.20 -13.05 -1.08
C LEU A 85 0.69 -13.50 0.10
N GLU A 86 1.92 -13.89 -0.19
CA GLU A 86 2.91 -14.24 0.84
C GLU A 86 3.23 -13.04 1.74
N LEU A 87 3.50 -11.88 1.14
CA LEU A 87 3.78 -10.66 1.89
C LEU A 87 2.55 -10.17 2.65
N LEU A 88 1.35 -10.39 2.09
CA LEU A 88 0.08 -10.14 2.77
C LEU A 88 -0.03 -10.97 4.05
N ALA A 89 0.12 -12.29 3.96
CA ALA A 89 0.04 -13.18 5.12
C ALA A 89 1.15 -12.91 6.16
N GLN A 90 2.36 -12.54 5.71
CA GLN A 90 3.43 -12.07 6.59
C GLN A 90 3.04 -10.78 7.31
N THR A 91 2.52 -9.79 6.59
CA THR A 91 2.14 -8.49 7.15
C THR A 91 1.01 -8.62 8.16
N VAL A 92 0.03 -9.49 7.92
CA VAL A 92 -1.03 -9.81 8.90
C VAL A 92 -0.42 -10.29 10.23
N ARG A 93 0.53 -11.24 10.17
CA ARG A 93 1.22 -11.75 11.37
C ARG A 93 1.97 -10.65 12.09
N GLU A 94 2.76 -9.87 11.36
CA GLU A 94 3.57 -8.78 11.93
C GLU A 94 2.69 -7.69 12.55
N TRP A 95 1.60 -7.30 11.90
CA TRP A 95 0.68 -6.28 12.42
C TRP A 95 -0.02 -6.75 13.70
N ARG A 96 -0.43 -8.02 13.76
CA ARG A 96 -0.98 -8.60 15.01
C ARG A 96 0.06 -8.67 16.11
N ALA A 97 1.27 -9.14 15.81
CA ALA A 97 2.36 -9.20 16.79
C ALA A 97 2.74 -7.81 17.32
N PHE A 98 2.62 -6.78 16.48
CA PHE A 98 2.80 -5.39 16.85
C PHE A 98 1.66 -4.82 17.73
N GLY A 99 0.52 -5.52 17.82
CA GLY A 99 -0.63 -5.13 18.66
C GLY A 99 -1.84 -4.61 17.90
N ARG A 100 -1.85 -4.62 16.55
CA ARG A 100 -3.06 -4.29 15.79
C ARG A 100 -4.14 -5.34 16.07
N SER A 101 -5.26 -4.88 16.58
CA SER A 101 -6.41 -5.71 16.95
C SER A 101 -7.67 -5.30 16.19
N GLY A 102 -8.75 -6.07 16.37
CA GLY A 102 -10.03 -5.86 15.70
C GLY A 102 -10.20 -6.68 14.42
N PRO A 103 -11.33 -6.47 13.71
CA PRO A 103 -11.64 -7.19 12.48
C PRO A 103 -10.56 -7.01 11.41
N MET A 104 -10.14 -8.13 10.82
CA MET A 104 -9.23 -8.16 9.68
C MET A 104 -9.86 -8.96 8.54
N VAL A 105 -9.71 -8.50 7.31
CA VAL A 105 -10.15 -9.22 6.10
C VAL A 105 -9.08 -9.12 5.02
N ALA A 106 -8.93 -10.18 4.24
CA ALA A 106 -8.03 -10.24 3.10
C ALA A 106 -8.80 -10.15 1.78
N VAL A 107 -8.32 -9.36 0.83
CA VAL A 107 -8.88 -9.28 -0.53
C VAL A 107 -7.82 -9.75 -1.51
N CYS A 108 -7.90 -11.01 -1.92
CA CYS A 108 -6.88 -11.69 -2.71
C CYS A 108 -7.51 -12.77 -3.60
N SER A 109 -6.86 -13.07 -4.72
CA SER A 109 -7.35 -13.95 -5.78
C SER A 109 -7.48 -15.44 -5.42
N MET A 110 -7.20 -15.84 -4.18
CA MET A 110 -7.41 -17.21 -3.70
C MET A 110 -8.34 -17.17 -2.50
N ASP A 111 -9.55 -17.66 -2.70
CA ASP A 111 -10.42 -18.06 -1.60
C ASP A 111 -9.78 -19.31 -0.96
N ASP A 112 -9.74 -19.36 0.38
CA ASP A 112 -9.15 -20.45 1.18
C ASP A 112 -7.63 -20.68 1.07
N ASP A 113 -6.80 -19.62 1.01
CA ASP A 113 -5.35 -19.78 1.19
C ASP A 113 -5.04 -20.31 2.61
N PRO A 114 -4.33 -21.45 2.77
CA PRO A 114 -4.03 -22.04 4.07
C PRO A 114 -3.35 -21.07 5.04
N ARG A 115 -2.50 -20.16 4.52
CA ARG A 115 -1.79 -19.17 5.33
C ARG A 115 -2.75 -18.18 5.98
N LEU A 116 -3.86 -17.83 5.31
CA LEU A 116 -4.86 -16.90 5.85
C LEU A 116 -5.87 -17.62 6.74
N TYR A 117 -6.20 -18.86 6.40
CA TYR A 117 -7.02 -19.73 7.24
C TYR A 117 -6.38 -19.95 8.62
N ASP A 118 -5.09 -20.28 8.67
CA ASP A 118 -4.34 -20.44 9.92
C ASP A 118 -4.29 -19.15 10.75
N LEU A 119 -4.32 -18.00 10.06
CA LEU A 119 -4.41 -16.68 10.68
C LEU A 119 -5.84 -16.30 11.04
N ARG A 120 -6.86 -17.12 10.77
CA ARG A 120 -8.27 -16.78 11.02
C ARG A 120 -8.64 -15.41 10.43
N VAL A 121 -8.14 -15.12 9.24
CA VAL A 121 -8.50 -13.92 8.47
C VAL A 121 -9.38 -14.37 7.31
N PRO A 122 -10.67 -13.99 7.27
CA PRO A 122 -11.51 -14.28 6.11
C PRO A 122 -10.89 -13.65 4.87
N SER A 123 -10.87 -14.39 3.76
CA SER A 123 -10.50 -13.86 2.45
C SER A 123 -11.72 -13.76 1.55
N THR A 124 -11.70 -12.83 0.60
CA THR A 124 -12.74 -12.69 -0.40
C THR A 124 -12.21 -12.11 -1.71
N THR A 125 -12.82 -12.52 -2.81
CA THR A 125 -12.70 -11.92 -4.14
C THR A 125 -13.94 -11.13 -4.56
N ASN A 126 -14.93 -10.99 -3.68
CA ASN A 126 -16.25 -10.47 -4.00
C ASN A 126 -16.54 -9.13 -3.30
N ALA A 127 -16.94 -8.12 -4.07
CA ALA A 127 -17.17 -6.76 -3.58
C ALA A 127 -18.31 -6.66 -2.52
N PRO A 128 -19.49 -7.31 -2.71
CA PRO A 128 -20.50 -7.41 -1.65
C PRO A 128 -19.99 -8.02 -0.35
N GLN A 129 -19.26 -9.13 -0.41
CA GLN A 129 -18.68 -9.78 0.78
C GLN A 129 -17.67 -8.87 1.48
N LEU A 130 -16.83 -8.19 0.71
CA LEU A 130 -15.93 -7.16 1.26
C LEU A 130 -16.72 -6.06 1.97
N ALA A 131 -17.79 -5.52 1.38
CA ALA A 131 -18.61 -4.49 2.00
C ALA A 131 -19.28 -4.98 3.31
N LEU A 132 -19.71 -6.24 3.37
CA LEU A 132 -20.23 -6.85 4.61
C LEU A 132 -19.17 -6.99 5.69
N HIS A 133 -17.96 -7.44 5.34
CA HIS A 133 -16.83 -7.49 6.27
C HIS A 133 -16.35 -6.10 6.71
N TYR A 134 -16.45 -5.12 5.80
CA TYR A 134 -16.14 -3.73 6.09
C TYR A 134 -17.09 -3.17 7.16
N GLY A 135 -18.39 -3.45 7.04
CA GLY A 135 -19.40 -3.12 8.04
C GLY A 135 -19.41 -1.64 8.41
N SER A 136 -19.87 -1.31 9.62
CA SER A 136 -19.98 0.08 10.13
C SER A 136 -18.85 0.48 11.10
N GLY A 137 -17.89 -0.39 11.37
CA GLY A 137 -16.92 -0.25 12.45
C GLY A 137 -15.44 -0.30 12.02
N PRO A 138 -14.51 -0.30 12.99
CA PRO A 138 -13.08 -0.45 12.71
C PRO A 138 -12.80 -1.75 11.95
N VAL A 139 -12.00 -1.66 10.89
CA VAL A 139 -11.59 -2.82 10.09
C VAL A 139 -10.21 -2.59 9.50
N THR A 140 -9.37 -3.63 9.46
CA THR A 140 -8.12 -3.61 8.71
C THR A 140 -8.21 -4.57 7.53
N VAL A 141 -8.20 -4.02 6.34
CA VAL A 141 -8.26 -4.77 5.08
C VAL A 141 -6.86 -4.89 4.52
N PHE A 142 -6.42 -6.12 4.25
CA PHE A 142 -5.18 -6.38 3.54
C PHE A 142 -5.52 -6.84 2.14
N ALA A 143 -4.91 -6.26 1.10
CA ALA A 143 -5.25 -6.59 -0.27
C ALA A 143 -4.01 -6.69 -1.15
N THR A 144 -4.05 -7.60 -2.11
CA THR A 144 -3.05 -7.60 -3.18
C THR A 144 -3.40 -6.53 -4.21
N TYR A 145 -2.41 -5.97 -4.90
CA TYR A 145 -2.67 -5.00 -5.98
C TYR A 145 -3.58 -5.56 -7.09
N SER A 146 -3.54 -6.87 -7.35
CA SER A 146 -4.43 -7.54 -8.30
C SER A 146 -5.91 -7.45 -7.91
N SER A 147 -6.22 -7.19 -6.63
CA SER A 147 -7.57 -7.11 -6.09
C SER A 147 -8.13 -5.69 -5.99
N LEU A 148 -7.40 -4.69 -6.50
CA LEU A 148 -7.90 -3.31 -6.58
C LEU A 148 -9.27 -3.18 -7.26
N PRO A 149 -9.61 -3.92 -8.33
CA PRO A 149 -10.94 -3.87 -8.92
C PRO A 149 -12.07 -4.24 -7.93
N VAL A 150 -11.83 -5.20 -7.03
CA VAL A 150 -12.82 -5.59 -6.00
C VAL A 150 -13.03 -4.46 -4.99
N LEU A 151 -11.95 -3.76 -4.63
CA LEU A 151 -12.00 -2.61 -3.73
C LEU A 151 -12.77 -1.44 -4.34
N THR A 152 -12.56 -1.16 -5.63
CA THR A 152 -13.24 -0.06 -6.33
C THR A 152 -14.71 -0.38 -6.56
N GLU A 153 -15.05 -1.60 -6.97
CA GLU A 153 -16.44 -2.06 -7.11
C GLU A 153 -17.20 -1.99 -5.77
N ALA A 154 -16.55 -2.35 -4.66
CA ALA A 154 -17.14 -2.22 -3.32
C ALA A 154 -17.36 -0.75 -2.91
N HIS A 155 -16.47 0.16 -3.32
CA HIS A 155 -16.63 1.60 -3.09
C HIS A 155 -17.72 2.23 -3.95
N GLU A 156 -17.86 1.79 -5.21
CA GLU A 156 -18.95 2.20 -6.10
C GLU A 156 -20.32 1.81 -5.52
N GLY A 157 -20.37 0.84 -4.61
CA GLY A 157 -21.60 0.41 -3.97
C GLY A 157 -22.57 -0.25 -4.95
N ALA A 158 -22.04 -0.95 -5.97
CA ALA A 158 -22.79 -1.55 -7.09
C ALA A 158 -23.95 -2.49 -6.69
N TYR A 159 -24.04 -2.84 -5.39
CA TYR A 159 -25.07 -3.71 -4.82
C TYR A 159 -25.83 -3.07 -3.64
N GLY A 160 -25.82 -1.74 -3.53
CA GLY A 160 -26.48 -1.01 -2.45
C GLY A 160 -25.79 -1.10 -1.09
N LEU A 161 -24.53 -1.55 -1.08
CA LEU A 161 -23.68 -1.66 0.11
C LEU A 161 -22.44 -0.76 -0.04
N PRO A 162 -22.59 0.59 0.01
CA PRO A 162 -21.46 1.48 -0.14
C PRO A 162 -20.51 1.37 1.06
N MET A 163 -19.21 1.46 0.80
CA MET A 163 -18.19 1.57 1.85
C MET A 163 -17.90 3.04 2.15
N ASP A 164 -17.71 3.36 3.43
CA ASP A 164 -17.20 4.66 3.87
C ASP A 164 -15.77 4.91 3.38
N VAL A 165 -15.31 6.17 3.45
CA VAL A 165 -13.93 6.57 3.18
C VAL A 165 -12.93 5.85 4.10
N TRP A 166 -11.77 5.45 3.56
CA TRP A 166 -10.66 4.92 4.37
C TRP A 166 -10.01 6.00 5.23
N ASP A 167 -9.77 5.72 6.51
CA ASP A 167 -9.01 6.64 7.38
C ASP A 167 -7.52 6.70 6.99
N LEU A 168 -6.99 5.55 6.55
CA LEU A 168 -5.61 5.38 6.11
C LEU A 168 -5.50 4.26 5.07
N ILE A 169 -4.83 4.54 3.95
CA ILE A 169 -4.33 3.52 3.03
C ILE A 169 -2.81 3.46 3.14
N CYS A 170 -2.26 2.30 3.51
CA CYS A 170 -0.85 1.98 3.43
C CYS A 170 -0.56 1.27 2.10
N VAL A 171 0.39 1.78 1.33
CA VAL A 171 0.75 1.27 0.00
C VAL A 171 2.20 0.79 0.05
N ASP A 172 2.41 -0.52 0.15
CA ASP A 172 3.75 -1.10 0.25
C ASP A 172 4.32 -1.46 -1.13
N GLU A 173 5.64 -1.41 -1.26
CA GLU A 173 6.34 -1.42 -2.56
C GLU A 173 5.76 -0.42 -3.56
N ALA A 174 5.50 0.80 -3.08
CA ALA A 174 4.83 1.87 -3.83
C ALA A 174 5.56 2.26 -5.14
N HIS A 175 6.81 1.87 -5.32
CA HIS A 175 7.49 2.02 -6.62
C HIS A 175 6.75 1.27 -7.75
N ARG A 176 6.02 0.20 -7.44
CA ARG A 176 5.23 -0.56 -8.42
C ARG A 176 4.03 0.21 -8.95
N THR A 177 3.51 1.15 -8.17
CA THR A 177 2.36 1.99 -8.56
C THR A 177 2.79 3.19 -9.40
N SER A 178 4.09 3.41 -9.56
CA SER A 178 4.66 4.48 -10.40
C SER A 178 4.69 4.10 -11.89
N GLY A 179 4.52 5.08 -12.78
CA GLY A 179 4.55 4.89 -14.24
C GLY A 179 3.31 5.45 -14.95
N SER A 180 2.98 4.89 -16.11
CA SER A 180 1.78 5.25 -16.87
C SER A 180 0.52 5.13 -16.02
N LEU A 181 -0.30 6.19 -16.01
CA LEU A 181 -1.63 6.25 -15.37
C LEU A 181 -2.60 5.18 -15.92
N GLY A 182 -2.26 4.49 -17.02
CA GLY A 182 -3.05 3.41 -17.60
C GLY A 182 -2.76 2.00 -17.05
N LYS A 183 -1.87 1.84 -16.06
CA LYS A 183 -1.70 0.54 -15.39
C LYS A 183 -2.84 0.31 -14.38
N ALA A 184 -3.28 -0.94 -14.25
CA ALA A 184 -4.34 -1.36 -13.30
C ALA A 184 -4.11 -0.91 -11.85
N TRP A 185 -2.86 -0.60 -11.47
CA TRP A 185 -2.51 -0.19 -10.10
C TRP A 185 -2.52 1.32 -9.88
N ALA A 186 -2.70 2.14 -10.93
CA ALA A 186 -2.78 3.60 -10.80
C ALA A 186 -4.01 4.06 -9.99
N VAL A 187 -5.06 3.24 -9.95
CA VAL A 187 -6.31 3.51 -9.24
C VAL A 187 -6.12 3.71 -7.73
N VAL A 188 -5.03 3.19 -7.15
CA VAL A 188 -4.68 3.47 -5.74
C VAL A 188 -4.50 4.98 -5.46
N HIS A 189 -4.18 5.76 -6.50
CA HIS A 189 -4.00 7.19 -6.40
C HIS A 189 -5.31 7.97 -6.60
N ASP A 190 -6.33 7.34 -7.18
CA ASP A 190 -7.61 7.94 -7.52
C ASP A 190 -8.46 8.13 -6.26
N GLN A 191 -8.87 9.37 -6.00
CA GLN A 191 -9.67 9.70 -4.83
C GLN A 191 -11.15 9.35 -5.01
N GLU A 192 -11.64 9.34 -6.25
CA GLU A 192 -13.04 9.06 -6.57
C GLU A 192 -13.30 7.56 -6.52
N GLN A 193 -12.38 6.77 -7.08
CA GLN A 193 -12.52 5.30 -7.10
C GLN A 193 -12.09 4.62 -5.80
N LEU A 194 -11.13 5.19 -5.07
CA LEU A 194 -10.64 4.64 -3.80
C LEU A 194 -10.50 5.74 -2.73
N PRO A 195 -11.60 6.25 -2.17
CA PRO A 195 -11.61 7.38 -1.25
C PRO A 195 -10.80 7.13 0.03
N ALA A 196 -9.91 8.06 0.37
CA ALA A 196 -9.14 8.01 1.62
C ALA A 196 -8.86 9.39 2.20
N MET A 197 -8.86 9.49 3.53
CA MET A 197 -8.39 10.69 4.24
C MET A 197 -6.86 10.83 4.13
N ARG A 198 -6.12 9.72 4.20
CA ARG A 198 -4.66 9.66 4.20
C ARG A 198 -4.14 8.50 3.37
N ARG A 199 -3.02 8.69 2.66
CA ARG A 199 -2.26 7.62 2.01
C ARG A 199 -0.79 7.67 2.41
N LEU A 200 -0.29 6.55 2.91
CA LEU A 200 1.11 6.35 3.28
C LEU A 200 1.76 5.41 2.26
N TYR A 201 2.68 5.92 1.47
CA TYR A 201 3.42 5.16 0.48
C TYR A 201 4.77 4.72 1.06
N LEU A 202 5.04 3.41 1.09
CA LEU A 202 6.30 2.86 1.57
C LEU A 202 7.07 2.22 0.41
N THR A 203 8.37 2.52 0.29
CA THR A 203 9.23 1.89 -0.72
C THR A 203 10.69 1.91 -0.29
N ALA A 204 11.44 0.88 -0.68
CA ALA A 204 12.90 0.91 -0.60
C ALA A 204 13.57 1.59 -1.81
N THR A 205 12.86 1.63 -2.94
CA THR A 205 13.42 1.97 -4.25
C THR A 205 12.55 3.05 -4.91
N PRO A 206 12.62 4.31 -4.45
CA PRO A 206 11.74 5.37 -4.95
C PRO A 206 12.00 5.75 -6.42
N ARG A 207 13.17 5.39 -6.96
CA ARG A 207 13.52 5.56 -8.37
C ARG A 207 13.96 4.21 -8.94
N ILE A 208 13.28 3.78 -10.01
CA ILE A 208 13.73 2.65 -10.83
C ILE A 208 14.45 3.25 -12.03
N TRP A 209 15.78 3.13 -12.07
CA TRP A 209 16.55 3.50 -13.24
C TRP A 209 16.40 2.39 -14.29
N MET A 210 15.51 2.56 -15.26
CA MET A 210 15.53 1.74 -16.49
C MET A 210 16.49 2.37 -17.49
N GLU A 211 17.46 1.59 -17.97
CA GLU A 211 18.27 1.97 -19.11
C GLU A 211 17.34 2.21 -20.31
N ARG A 212 17.36 3.43 -20.88
CA ARG A 212 16.55 3.76 -22.05
C ARG A 212 16.95 2.80 -23.18
N PRO A 213 16.05 2.00 -23.76
CA PRO A 213 16.42 1.15 -24.89
C PRO A 213 16.99 2.04 -25.99
N ARG A 214 18.19 1.68 -26.48
CA ARG A 214 18.85 2.43 -27.55
C ARG A 214 17.89 2.53 -28.74
N PRO A 215 17.71 3.72 -29.35
CA PRO A 215 16.85 3.84 -30.51
C PRO A 215 17.35 2.89 -31.60
N ARG A 216 16.45 2.03 -32.09
CA ARG A 216 16.77 1.05 -33.14
C ARG A 216 16.98 1.84 -34.44
N TRP A 217 18.24 2.09 -34.80
CA TRP A 217 18.56 2.65 -36.12
C TRP A 217 18.18 1.62 -37.18
N SER A 218 17.10 1.85 -37.92
CA SER A 218 16.80 1.08 -39.12
C SER A 218 17.80 1.47 -40.22
N ARG A 219 18.69 0.56 -40.62
CA ARG A 219 19.38 0.68 -41.91
C ARG A 219 18.31 0.59 -43.00
N LYS A 220 18.09 1.68 -43.72
CA LYS A 220 17.31 1.68 -44.97
C LYS A 220 18.11 0.89 -46.03
N GLY A 221 17.52 -0.21 -46.49
CA GLY A 221 17.48 -0.65 -47.88
C GLY A 221 18.78 -1.16 -48.51
N GLU A 222 19.02 -2.46 -48.39
CA GLU A 222 19.69 -3.23 -49.45
C GLU A 222 18.69 -3.53 -50.58
N ALA A 223 19.19 -3.47 -51.81
CA ALA A 223 18.43 -3.42 -53.06
C ALA A 223 17.62 -4.69 -53.35
N VAL A 224 16.44 -4.50 -53.97
CA VAL A 224 15.65 -5.57 -54.58
C VAL A 224 16.03 -5.63 -56.07
N ALA A 225 16.53 -6.78 -56.53
CA ALA A 225 16.78 -7.05 -57.95
C ALA A 225 15.45 -7.38 -58.67
N PRO A 226 15.20 -6.88 -59.89
CA PRO A 226 14.07 -7.31 -60.70
C PRO A 226 14.39 -8.59 -61.48
N GLY A 227 13.44 -9.53 -61.46
CA GLY A 227 13.50 -10.80 -62.15
C GLY A 227 13.30 -10.71 -63.66
N GLU A 228 13.90 -11.67 -64.36
CA GLU A 228 13.69 -11.98 -65.77
C GLU A 228 12.42 -12.82 -65.96
N VAL A 229 11.53 -12.43 -66.89
CA VAL A 229 10.80 -13.36 -67.80
C VAL A 229 10.41 -12.63 -69.11
N GLU A 230 11.08 -13.04 -70.20
CA GLU A 230 10.75 -13.20 -71.64
C GLU A 230 9.91 -12.21 -72.51
N ALA A 231 10.41 -12.07 -73.75
CA ALA A 231 9.83 -11.45 -74.97
C ALA A 231 8.73 -12.35 -75.62
N PRO A 232 8.01 -12.02 -76.74
CA PRO A 232 8.55 -11.51 -78.03
C PRO A 232 7.66 -10.49 -78.79
N GLY A 233 8.20 -9.92 -79.89
CA GLY A 233 7.45 -9.16 -80.91
C GLY A 233 8.21 -8.01 -81.53
#